data_AF-A0A937YXL4-F1
#
_entry.id   AF-A0A937YXL4-F1
#
_cell.length_a   1.000
_cell.length_b   1.000
_cell.length_c   1.000
_cell.angle_alpha   90.00
_cell.angle_beta   90.00
_cell.angle_gamma   90.00
#
_symmetry.space_group_name_H-M   'P 1'
#
loop_
_entity.id
_entity.type
_entity.pdbx_description
1 polymer ?
#
loop_
_entity_poly.entity_id
_entity_poly.type
_entity_poly.pdbx_seq_one_letter_code
_entity_poly.pdbx_strand_id
1 'polypeptide(L)'
;WEVAVTENPWARSIRTDRWRYVHYPQGFFPGQEVGELYDLADDPWEMRNLHRHPDHRDRVCEMRQRLLDWLITTTRPVTFHPPLIPGPEAANHRLAEDGKALPEDILIAINRGQDRYL
;
A
#
# COMPACT_ATOMS: atom_id res chain seq x y z
N TRP A 1 20.13 -9.61 3.13
CA TRP A 1 19.29 -8.50 2.64
C TRP A 1 18.02 -8.54 3.45
N GLU A 2 17.79 -7.53 4.29
CA GLU A 2 16.55 -7.44 5.06
C GLU A 2 15.59 -6.51 4.32
N VAL A 3 14.44 -7.05 3.94
CA VAL A 3 13.37 -6.29 3.29
C VAL A 3 12.23 -6.20 4.28
N ALA A 4 11.85 -4.98 4.64
CA ALA A 4 10.68 -4.72 5.46
C ALA A 4 9.56 -4.19 4.57
N VAL A 5 8.37 -4.77 4.70
CA VAL A 5 7.18 -4.38 3.95
C VAL A 5 6.03 -4.10 4.91
N THR A 6 5.29 -3.03 4.64
CA THR A 6 4.07 -2.70 5.38
C THR A 6 2.86 -2.91 4.47
N GLU A 7 1.95 -3.77 4.92
CA GLU A 7 0.65 -3.97 4.31
C GLU A 7 -0.39 -3.11 5.05
N ASN A 8 -0.50 -1.83 4.67
CA ASN A 8 -1.58 -0.98 5.17
C ASN A 8 -2.65 -0.84 4.06
N PRO A 9 -3.95 -0.65 4.32
CA PRO A 9 -4.95 -0.56 3.24
C PRO A 9 -4.73 0.56 2.21
N TRP A 10 -3.84 1.50 2.52
CA TRP A 10 -3.72 2.82 1.90
C TRP A 10 -2.51 2.99 0.99
N ALA A 11 -1.53 2.13 1.20
CA ALA A 11 -0.20 2.21 0.67
C ALA A 11 0.50 0.85 0.81
N ARG A 12 1.49 0.65 -0.03
CA ARG A 12 2.43 -0.45 0.12
C ARG A 12 3.82 0.15 0.13
N SER A 13 4.64 -0.28 1.08
CA SER A 13 6.01 0.21 1.20
C SER A 13 7.01 -0.93 1.12
N ILE A 14 8.15 -0.66 0.54
CA ILE A 14 9.31 -1.55 0.59
C ILE A 14 10.52 -0.76 1.07
N ARG A 15 11.22 -1.33 2.05
CA ARG A 15 12.46 -0.79 2.58
C ARG A 15 13.61 -1.74 2.31
N THR A 16 14.69 -1.21 1.77
CA THR A 16 15.99 -1.87 1.64
C THR A 16 16.98 -1.23 2.62
N ASP A 17 18.25 -1.61 2.52
CA ASP A 17 19.37 -1.01 3.25
C ASP A 17 19.48 0.50 3.00
N ARG A 18 19.35 0.93 1.74
CA ARG A 18 19.55 2.32 1.32
C ARG A 18 18.27 3.07 0.98
N TRP A 19 17.19 2.39 0.61
CA TRP A 19 16.01 3.08 0.06
C TRP A 19 14.74 2.70 0.80
N ARG A 20 13.87 3.68 1.01
CA ARG A 20 12.47 3.46 1.38
C ARG A 20 11.58 3.99 0.27
N TYR A 21 10.68 3.14 -0.20
CA TYR A 21 9.67 3.51 -1.19
C TYR A 21 8.27 3.26 -0.63
N VAL A 22 7.36 4.21 -0.85
CA VAL A 22 5.94 4.09 -0.50
C VAL A 22 5.11 4.37 -1.75
N HIS A 23 4.25 3.41 -2.09
CA HIS A 23 3.31 3.48 -3.19
C HIS A 23 1.90 3.71 -2.67
N TYR A 24 1.23 4.74 -3.18
CA TYR A 24 -0.20 4.98 -2.93
C TYR A 24 -1.01 4.62 -4.17
N PRO A 25 -2.13 3.88 -4.03
CA PRO A 25 -3.04 3.61 -5.13
C PRO A 25 -3.60 4.91 -5.74
N GLN A 26 -3.59 5.02 -7.07
CA GLN A 26 -4.12 6.19 -7.78
C GLN A 26 -5.59 6.48 -7.45
N GLY A 27 -6.40 5.44 -7.17
CA GLY A 27 -7.81 5.59 -6.84
C GLY A 27 -8.08 6.42 -5.58
N PHE A 28 -7.11 6.53 -4.67
CA PHE A 28 -7.23 7.37 -3.47
C PHE A 28 -6.84 8.84 -3.72
N PHE A 29 -6.11 9.11 -4.80
CA PHE A 29 -5.60 10.44 -5.14
C PHE A 29 -5.78 10.73 -6.64
N PRO A 30 -7.04 10.82 -7.12
CA PRO A 30 -7.32 10.99 -8.53
C PRO A 30 -6.67 12.25 -9.09
N GLY A 31 -5.98 12.12 -10.23
CA GLY A 31 -5.31 13.23 -10.90
C GLY A 31 -3.96 13.66 -10.28
N GLN A 32 -3.46 12.95 -9.26
CA GLN A 32 -2.17 13.26 -8.65
C GLN A 32 -1.26 12.04 -8.64
N GLU A 33 -0.02 12.22 -9.12
CA GLU A 33 1.03 11.24 -8.88
C GLU A 33 1.56 11.44 -7.45
N VAL A 34 1.16 10.52 -6.57
CA VAL A 34 1.51 10.51 -5.15
C VAL A 34 2.36 9.29 -4.85
N GLY A 35 3.41 9.51 -4.07
CA GLY A 35 4.41 8.50 -3.74
C GLY A 35 5.53 9.12 -2.93
N GLU A 36 6.27 8.25 -2.24
CA GLU A 36 7.41 8.67 -1.45
C GLU A 36 8.63 7.83 -1.81
N LEU A 37 9.78 8.49 -1.92
CA LEU A 37 11.07 7.85 -2.05
C LEU A 37 12.06 8.59 -1.15
N TYR A 38 12.75 7.85 -0.29
CA TYR A 38 13.78 8.37 0.61
C TYR A 38 15.09 7.60 0.42
N ASP A 39 16.21 8.34 0.32
CA ASP A 39 17.55 7.77 0.40
C ASP A 39 17.96 7.74 1.88
N LEU A 40 17.94 6.57 2.50
CA LEU A 40 18.25 6.36 3.92
C LEU A 40 19.73 6.55 4.23
N ALA A 41 20.62 6.52 3.22
CA ALA A 41 22.04 6.80 3.44
C ALA A 41 22.29 8.30 3.62
N ASP A 42 21.63 9.12 2.81
CA ASP A 42 21.79 10.59 2.82
C ASP A 42 20.77 11.29 3.75
N ASP A 43 19.62 10.65 3.98
CA ASP A 43 18.50 11.16 4.78
C ASP A 43 17.92 10.06 5.70
N PRO A 44 18.65 9.70 6.79
CA PRO A 44 18.19 8.68 7.74
C PRO A 44 16.88 9.04 8.46
N TRP A 45 16.50 10.32 8.43
CA TRP A 45 15.31 10.86 9.09
C TRP A 45 14.12 11.03 8.15
N GLU A 46 14.24 10.60 6.88
CA GLU A 46 13.16 10.58 5.89
C GLU A 46 12.49 11.95 5.70
N MET A 47 13.27 13.03 5.78
CA MET A 47 12.76 14.41 5.69
C MET A 47 12.53 14.88 4.25
N ARG A 48 13.20 14.28 3.26
CA ARG A 48 13.19 14.74 1.86
C ARG A 48 12.61 13.69 0.93
N ASN A 49 11.36 13.92 0.50
CA ASN A 49 10.72 13.08 -0.50
C ASN A 49 11.29 13.34 -1.92
N LEU A 50 11.96 12.33 -2.48
CA LEU A 50 12.59 12.37 -3.81
C LEU A 50 11.68 11.85 -4.94
N HIS A 51 10.47 11.41 -4.64
CA HIS A 51 9.59 10.71 -5.59
C HIS A 51 9.32 11.50 -6.88
N ARG A 52 9.14 12.82 -6.76
CA ARG A 52 8.86 13.71 -7.90
C ARG A 52 10.12 14.30 -8.54
N HIS A 53 11.30 14.02 -7.98
CA HIS A 53 12.55 14.56 -8.50
C HIS A 53 12.96 13.81 -9.77
N PRO A 54 13.20 14.50 -10.90
CA PRO A 54 13.44 13.86 -12.19
C PRO A 54 14.64 12.91 -12.18
N ASP A 55 15.71 13.25 -11.44
CA ASP A 55 16.93 12.45 -11.34
C ASP A 55 16.74 11.10 -10.62
N HIS A 56 15.62 10.92 -9.92
CA HIS A 56 15.33 9.71 -9.14
C HIS A 56 14.25 8.82 -9.77
N ARG A 57 13.80 9.12 -11.01
CA ARG A 57 12.77 8.34 -11.72
C ARG A 57 13.14 6.87 -11.88
N ASP A 58 14.39 6.60 -12.25
CA ASP A 58 14.87 5.22 -12.41
C ASP A 58 14.82 4.46 -11.09
N ARG A 59 15.16 5.13 -9.99
CA ARG A 59 15.10 4.55 -8.65
C ARG A 59 13.65 4.28 -8.21
N VAL A 60 12.72 5.18 -8.51
CA VAL A 60 11.28 4.96 -8.27
C VAL A 60 10.79 3.73 -9.04
N CYS A 61 11.15 3.60 -10.32
CA CYS A 61 10.77 2.46 -11.15
C CYS A 61 11.33 1.14 -10.60
N GLU A 62 12.61 1.11 -10.23
CA GLU A 62 13.24 -0.07 -9.65
C GLU A 62 12.56 -0.49 -8.33
N MET A 63 12.33 0.46 -7.41
CA MET A 63 11.71 0.17 -6.12
C MET A 63 10.26 -0.28 -6.28
N ARG A 64 9.54 0.27 -7.26
CA ARG A 64 8.19 -0.16 -7.62
C ARG A 64 8.17 -1.59 -8.16
N GLN A 65 9.12 -1.95 -9.03
CA GLN A 65 9.27 -3.32 -9.52
C GLN A 65 9.55 -4.29 -8.38
N ARG A 66 10.51 -3.97 -7.51
CA ARG A 66 10.82 -4.79 -6.33
C ARG A 66 9.60 -4.99 -5.42
N LEU A 67 8.80 -3.94 -5.22
CA LEU A 67 7.57 -4.02 -4.44
C LEU A 67 6.55 -4.95 -5.12
N LEU A 68 6.38 -4.84 -6.44
CA LEU A 68 5.49 -5.72 -7.20
C LEU A 68 5.96 -7.17 -7.15
N ASP A 69 7.25 -7.43 -7.36
CA ASP A 69 7.85 -8.75 -7.28
C ASP A 69 7.64 -9.36 -5.89
N TRP A 70 7.84 -8.56 -4.84
CA TRP A 70 7.54 -8.98 -3.48
C TRP A 70 6.07 -9.33 -3.35
N LEU A 71 5.15 -8.43 -3.72
CA LEU A 71 3.70 -8.68 -3.62
C LEU A 71 3.29 -9.96 -4.34
N ILE A 72 3.82 -10.25 -5.53
CA ILE A 72 3.53 -11.47 -6.28
C ILE A 72 4.09 -12.71 -5.57
N THR A 73 5.34 -12.65 -5.10
CA THR A 73 6.06 -13.82 -4.54
C THR A 73 5.71 -14.12 -3.09
N THR A 74 5.22 -13.13 -2.33
CA THR A 74 4.85 -13.27 -0.92
C THR A 74 3.36 -13.08 -0.67
N THR A 75 2.53 -12.97 -1.72
CA THR A 75 1.07 -13.03 -1.57
C THR A 75 0.73 -14.28 -0.77
N ARG A 76 0.19 -14.08 0.44
CA ARG A 76 -0.32 -15.19 1.25
C ARG A 76 -1.47 -15.83 0.48
N PRO A 77 -1.38 -17.10 0.10
CA PRO A 77 -2.55 -17.84 -0.33
C PRO A 77 -3.33 -18.17 0.93
N VAL A 78 -4.07 -17.20 1.51
CA VAL A 78 -5.23 -17.37 2.41
C VAL A 78 -5.46 -16.12 3.27
N THR A 79 -6.46 -15.32 2.91
CA THR A 79 -7.59 -15.11 3.83
C THR A 79 -8.77 -15.86 3.24
N PHE A 80 -8.66 -17.19 3.08
CA PHE A 80 -9.86 -18.01 3.15
C PHE A 80 -10.27 -17.91 4.62
N HIS A 81 -11.20 -17.02 4.93
CA HIS A 81 -12.10 -17.33 6.03
C HIS A 81 -13.05 -18.39 5.45
N PRO A 82 -12.90 -19.70 5.73
CA PRO A 82 -14.08 -20.53 5.65
C PRO A 82 -15.12 -19.83 6.55
N PRO A 83 -16.36 -19.63 6.11
CA PRO A 83 -17.36 -18.97 6.94
C PRO A 83 -17.50 -19.82 8.20
N LEU A 84 -17.06 -19.29 9.35
CA LEU A 84 -17.13 -20.08 10.59
C LEU A 84 -18.58 -20.24 11.04
N ILE A 85 -19.50 -19.37 10.63
CA ILE A 85 -20.95 -19.48 10.80
C ILE A 85 -21.64 -18.65 9.69
N PRO A 86 -22.61 -19.17 8.91
CA PRO A 86 -23.40 -18.34 8.00
C PRO A 86 -24.41 -17.52 8.82
N GLY A 87 -23.95 -16.39 9.35
CA GLY A 87 -24.85 -15.35 9.87
C GLY A 87 -25.28 -14.40 8.73
N PRO A 88 -26.48 -13.82 8.77
CA PRO A 88 -26.99 -12.90 7.75
C PRO A 88 -26.13 -11.62 7.58
N GLU A 89 -25.18 -11.36 8.49
CA GLU A 89 -24.25 -10.22 8.42
C GLU A 89 -23.01 -10.46 7.54
N ALA A 90 -22.65 -11.71 7.25
CA ALA A 90 -21.48 -12.05 6.43
C ALA A 90 -21.69 -11.80 4.93
N ALA A 91 -22.93 -11.55 4.50
CA ALA A 91 -23.32 -11.48 3.08
C ALA A 91 -23.11 -10.11 2.41
N ASN A 92 -22.67 -9.08 3.14
CA ASN A 92 -22.78 -7.70 2.65
C ASN A 92 -21.46 -7.02 2.25
N HIS A 93 -20.30 -7.68 2.36
CA HIS A 93 -19.06 -7.12 1.83
C HIS A 93 -18.87 -7.58 0.39
N ARG A 94 -19.00 -6.64 -0.56
CA ARG A 94 -18.62 -6.89 -1.94
C ARG A 94 -17.08 -6.94 -1.98
N LEU A 95 -16.54 -8.09 -2.36
CA LEU A 95 -15.11 -8.26 -2.55
C LEU A 95 -14.78 -8.09 -4.05
N ALA A 96 -13.57 -7.64 -4.34
CA ALA A 96 -12.99 -7.69 -5.67
C ALA A 96 -12.80 -9.15 -6.14
N GLU A 97 -12.59 -9.37 -7.43
CA GLU A 97 -12.37 -10.71 -8.02
C GLU A 97 -11.17 -11.45 -7.40
N ASP A 98 -10.21 -10.72 -6.83
CA ASP A 98 -9.04 -11.26 -6.14
C ASP A 98 -9.27 -11.49 -4.63
N GLY A 99 -10.52 -11.37 -4.16
CA GLY A 99 -10.90 -11.59 -2.77
C GLY A 99 -10.55 -10.45 -1.81
N LYS A 100 -10.07 -9.30 -2.31
CA LYS A 100 -9.77 -8.13 -1.49
C LYS A 100 -11.00 -7.23 -1.31
N ALA A 101 -10.96 -6.39 -0.27
CA ALA A 101 -11.94 -5.32 -0.11
C ALA A 101 -11.89 -4.37 -1.32
N LEU A 102 -13.06 -3.92 -1.77
CA LEU A 102 -13.16 -2.99 -2.90
C LEU A 102 -12.61 -1.61 -2.51
N PRO A 103 -11.96 -0.88 -3.44
CA PRO A 103 -11.41 0.46 -3.18
C PRO A 103 -12.44 1.45 -2.59
N GLU A 104 -13.69 1.41 -3.05
CA GLU A 104 -14.79 2.24 -2.57
C GLU A 104 -15.19 1.93 -1.13
N ASP A 105 -15.17 0.66 -0.73
CA ASP A 105 -15.52 0.23 0.64
C ASP A 105 -14.41 0.64 1.62
N ILE A 106 -13.14 0.59 1.16
CA ILE A 106 -12.01 1.15 1.89
C ILE A 106 -12.24 2.65 2.11
N LEU A 107 -12.50 3.43 1.05
CA LEU A 107 -12.76 4.88 1.12
C LEU A 107 -13.91 5.28 2.05
N ILE A 108 -14.98 4.48 2.12
CA ILE A 108 -16.11 4.73 3.03
C ILE A 108 -15.71 4.49 4.49
N ALA A 109 -15.00 3.40 4.78
CA ALA A 109 -14.53 3.08 6.14
C ALA A 109 -13.63 4.18 6.71
N ILE A 110 -12.88 4.83 5.82
CA ILE A 110 -11.95 5.92 6.11
C ILE A 110 -12.67 7.17 6.57
N ASN A 111 -13.64 7.64 5.78
CA ASN A 111 -14.37 8.86 6.09
C ASN A 111 -15.12 8.69 7.43
N ARG A 112 -15.67 7.49 7.68
CA ARG A 112 -16.29 7.15 8.96
C ARG A 112 -15.31 7.13 10.15
N GLY A 113 -14.05 6.80 9.91
CA GLY A 113 -13.00 6.78 10.93
C GLY A 113 -12.50 8.17 11.31
N GLN A 114 -12.50 9.12 10.38
CA GLN A 114 -12.09 10.50 10.63
C GLN A 114 -13.13 11.30 11.44
N ASP A 115 -14.42 11.01 11.30
CA ASP A 115 -15.50 11.62 12.11
C ASP A 115 -15.42 11.28 13.61
N ARG A 116 -14.65 10.25 13.99
CA ARG A 116 -14.48 9.85 15.41
C ARG A 116 -13.33 10.57 16.13
N TYR A 117 -12.56 11.38 15.44
CA TYR A 117 -11.43 12.15 15.99
C TYR A 117 -11.61 13.67 15.88
N LEU A 118 -12.85 14.13 15.69
CA LEU A 118 -13.27 15.53 15.76
C LEU A 118 -14.30 15.73 16.88
#